data_AF-A0A7X7D2H0-F1
#
_entry.id   AF-A0A7X7D2H0-F1
#
_cell.length_a   1.000
_cell.length_b   1.000
_cell.length_c   1.000
_cell.angle_alpha   90.00
_cell.angle_beta   90.00
_cell.angle_gamma   90.00
#
_symmetry.space_group_name_H-M   'P 1'
#
loop_
_entity.id
_entity.type
_entity.pdbx_description
1 polymer ?
#
loop_
_entity_poly.entity_id
_entity_poly.type
_entity_poly.pdbx_seq_one_letter_code
_entity_poly.pdbx_strand_id
1 'polypeptide(L)'
;MALTASQRNTIYQRFVPLLGEEVAEALISQFPANDLETPATKDFVRAECIALKSDVMFEIERVRTELRTDIDALGTELRSEMTELRTELRGEMAELRTELRSEMAELRTELRGEMSELRDDVQSFKTEIRSDMKSFETEMKAEMHSFRAEMQREFRLQLIANLTLVGGLLTAFRLF
;
A
#
# COMPACT_ATOMS: atom_id res chain seq x y z
N MET A 1 -86.88 -17.09 5.66
CA MET A 1 -86.26 -15.75 5.53
C MET A 1 -85.77 -15.38 6.92
N ALA A 2 -84.46 -15.28 7.14
CA ALA A 2 -83.95 -15.02 8.49
C ALA A 2 -84.07 -13.53 8.81
N LEU A 3 -84.53 -13.21 10.01
CA LEU A 3 -84.75 -11.85 10.47
C LEU A 3 -83.69 -11.47 11.50
N THR A 4 -83.35 -10.20 11.58
CA THR A 4 -82.49 -9.75 12.68
C THR A 4 -83.22 -9.86 14.02
N ALA A 5 -82.50 -10.00 15.13
CA ALA A 5 -83.06 -10.04 16.48
C ALA A 5 -83.90 -8.78 16.77
N SER A 6 -83.46 -7.62 16.27
CA SER A 6 -84.22 -6.37 16.36
C SER A 6 -85.54 -6.44 15.56
N GLN A 7 -85.50 -6.96 14.33
CA GLN A 7 -86.71 -7.16 13.51
C GLN A 7 -87.67 -8.19 14.14
N ARG A 8 -87.16 -9.30 14.70
CA ARG A 8 -87.97 -10.31 15.40
C ARG A 8 -88.67 -9.73 16.62
N ASN A 9 -87.95 -8.96 17.45
CA ASN A 9 -88.53 -8.33 18.64
C ASN A 9 -89.63 -7.33 18.24
N THR A 10 -89.40 -6.54 17.18
CA THR A 10 -90.39 -5.58 16.67
C THR A 10 -91.67 -6.27 16.19
N ILE A 11 -91.55 -7.41 15.51
CA ILE A 11 -92.71 -8.19 15.05
C ILE A 11 -93.44 -8.81 16.25
N TYR A 12 -92.71 -9.43 17.19
CA TYR A 12 -93.30 -10.01 18.40
C TYR A 12 -94.16 -8.99 19.16
N GLN A 13 -93.60 -7.82 19.47
CA GLN A 13 -94.29 -6.77 20.22
C GLN A 13 -95.55 -6.24 19.52
N ARG A 14 -95.60 -6.25 18.19
CA ARG A 14 -96.78 -5.82 17.43
C ARG A 14 -97.88 -6.88 17.34
N PHE A 15 -97.51 -8.16 17.35
CA PHE A 15 -98.46 -9.26 17.15
C PHE A 15 -99.00 -9.86 18.45
N VAL A 16 -98.28 -9.74 19.58
CA VAL A 16 -98.75 -10.19 20.91
C VAL A 16 -100.12 -9.59 21.30
N PRO A 17 -100.38 -8.28 21.13
CA PRO A 17 -101.69 -7.70 21.47
C PRO A 17 -102.83 -8.19 20.57
N LEU A 18 -102.52 -8.72 19.38
CA LEU A 18 -103.49 -9.11 18.36
C LEU A 18 -103.83 -10.61 18.39
N LEU A 19 -102.83 -11.45 18.64
CA LEU A 19 -102.93 -12.90 18.54
C LEU A 19 -102.77 -13.62 19.89
N GLY A 20 -102.41 -12.89 20.94
CA GLY A 20 -101.99 -13.48 22.21
C GLY A 20 -100.53 -13.95 22.17
N GLU A 21 -99.97 -14.14 23.35
CA GLU A 21 -98.54 -14.39 23.54
C GLU A 21 -98.10 -15.73 22.89
N GLU A 22 -98.84 -16.82 23.15
CA GLU A 22 -98.52 -18.15 22.61
C GLU A 22 -98.49 -18.19 21.08
N VAL A 23 -99.45 -17.53 20.42
CA VAL A 23 -99.55 -17.56 18.95
C VAL A 23 -98.49 -16.66 18.31
N ALA A 24 -98.21 -15.50 18.92
CA ALA A 24 -97.13 -14.62 18.47
C ALA A 24 -95.76 -15.31 18.64
N GLU A 25 -95.56 -16.07 19.71
CA GLU A 25 -94.34 -16.85 19.94
C GLU A 25 -94.19 -17.99 18.92
N ALA A 26 -95.26 -18.73 18.66
CA ALA A 26 -95.28 -19.77 17.62
C ALA A 26 -94.97 -19.21 16.23
N LEU A 27 -95.47 -18.01 15.92
CA LEU A 27 -95.19 -17.32 14.66
C LEU A 27 -93.72 -16.89 14.56
N ILE A 28 -93.15 -16.31 15.62
CA ILE A 28 -91.75 -15.88 15.65
C ILE A 28 -90.78 -17.06 15.60
N SER A 29 -91.19 -18.24 16.09
CA SER A 29 -90.43 -19.50 15.97
C SER A 29 -90.19 -19.93 14.51
N GLN A 30 -91.08 -19.56 13.59
CA GLN A 30 -90.91 -19.82 12.15
C GLN A 30 -89.85 -18.92 11.49
N PHE A 31 -89.37 -17.88 12.18
CA PHE A 31 -88.36 -16.93 11.71
C PHE A 31 -87.18 -16.81 12.71
N PRO A 32 -86.21 -17.74 12.69
CA PRO A 32 -85.06 -17.70 13.61
C PRO A 32 -84.19 -16.43 13.42
N ALA A 33 -83.55 -15.97 14.49
CA ALA A 33 -82.62 -14.83 14.43
C ALA A 33 -81.32 -15.23 13.72
N ASN A 34 -80.87 -14.40 12.78
CA ASN A 34 -79.56 -14.57 12.12
C ASN A 34 -78.47 -13.62 12.65
N ASP A 35 -78.69 -12.94 13.78
CA ASP A 35 -77.78 -11.88 14.30
C ASP A 35 -76.51 -12.38 15.00
N LEU A 36 -76.31 -13.69 15.04
CA LEU A 36 -75.04 -14.22 15.51
C LEU A 36 -74.11 -14.25 14.30
N GLU A 37 -73.06 -13.41 14.30
CA GLU A 37 -71.79 -13.82 13.69
C GLU A 37 -71.62 -15.29 14.07
N THR A 38 -71.66 -16.19 13.08
CA THR A 38 -71.69 -17.62 13.32
C THR A 38 -70.62 -17.96 14.36
N PRO A 39 -70.99 -18.44 15.56
CA PRO A 39 -70.01 -18.63 16.62
C PRO A 39 -68.94 -19.58 16.10
N ALA A 40 -67.68 -19.15 16.18
CA ALA A 40 -66.55 -19.95 15.71
C ALA A 40 -66.62 -21.34 16.36
N THR A 41 -66.83 -22.36 15.55
CA THR A 41 -66.90 -23.72 16.05
C THR A 41 -65.51 -24.18 16.46
N LYS A 42 -65.42 -25.13 17.39
CA LYS A 42 -64.14 -25.75 17.77
C LYS A 42 -63.38 -26.32 16.55
N ASP A 43 -64.12 -26.82 15.57
CA ASP A 43 -63.57 -27.35 14.32
C ASP A 43 -63.02 -26.26 13.42
N PHE A 44 -63.69 -25.11 13.33
CA PHE A 44 -63.19 -23.94 12.62
C PHE A 44 -61.88 -23.44 13.22
N VAL A 45 -61.84 -23.23 14.54
CA VAL A 45 -60.61 -22.79 15.23
C VAL A 45 -59.48 -23.81 15.07
N ARG A 46 -59.80 -25.11 15.09
CA ARG A 46 -58.81 -26.17 14.84
C ARG A 46 -58.28 -26.11 13.41
N ALA A 47 -59.14 -25.88 12.42
CA ALA A 47 -58.74 -25.75 11.03
C ALA A 47 -57.82 -24.54 10.83
N GLU A 48 -58.18 -23.37 11.36
CA GLU A 48 -57.36 -22.16 11.34
C GLU A 48 -56.01 -22.35 12.04
N CYS A 49 -55.99 -23.01 13.21
CA CYS A 49 -54.72 -23.34 13.88
C CYS A 49 -53.83 -24.27 13.05
N ILE A 50 -54.41 -25.24 12.33
CA ILE A 50 -53.65 -26.12 11.45
C ILE A 50 -53.09 -25.35 10.25
N ALA A 51 -53.90 -24.48 9.64
CA ALA A 51 -53.49 -23.62 8.54
C ALA A 51 -52.34 -22.69 8.97
N LEU A 52 -52.53 -21.94 10.06
CA LEU A 52 -51.52 -21.02 10.59
C LEU A 52 -50.23 -21.75 10.97
N LYS A 53 -50.32 -22.96 11.56
CA LYS A 53 -49.15 -23.78 11.85
C LYS A 53 -48.42 -24.19 10.57
N SER A 54 -49.15 -24.57 9.53
CA SER A 54 -48.57 -24.92 8.22
C SER A 54 -47.84 -23.74 7.61
N ASP A 55 -48.46 -22.55 7.61
CA ASP A 55 -47.87 -21.33 7.06
C ASP A 55 -46.60 -20.92 7.81
N VAL A 56 -46.63 -20.96 9.15
CA VAL A 56 -45.44 -20.66 9.96
C VAL A 56 -44.32 -21.65 9.70
N MET A 57 -44.62 -22.95 9.59
CA MET A 57 -43.60 -23.96 9.28
C MET A 57 -43.03 -23.76 7.87
N PHE A 58 -43.86 -23.35 6.91
CA PHE A 58 -43.42 -23.03 5.55
C PHE A 58 -42.48 -21.81 5.55
N GLU A 59 -42.85 -20.72 6.22
CA GLU A 59 -42.01 -19.52 6.32
C GLU A 59 -40.70 -19.79 7.07
N ILE A 60 -40.71 -20.61 8.12
CA ILE A 60 -39.49 -21.02 8.83
C ILE A 60 -38.55 -21.77 7.90
N GLU A 61 -39.05 -22.73 7.12
CA GLU A 61 -38.21 -23.47 6.17
C GLU A 61 -37.73 -22.55 5.04
N ARG A 62 -38.57 -21.64 4.52
CA ARG A 62 -38.15 -20.64 3.52
C ARG A 62 -36.99 -19.80 4.03
N VAL A 63 -37.14 -19.14 5.18
CA VAL A 63 -36.09 -18.30 5.78
C VAL A 63 -34.84 -19.12 6.09
N ARG A 64 -35.00 -20.37 6.58
CA ARG A 64 -33.86 -21.27 6.81
C ARG A 64 -33.09 -21.57 5.53
N THR A 65 -33.78 -21.82 4.42
CA THR A 65 -33.12 -22.06 3.12
C THR A 65 -32.44 -20.80 2.57
N GLU A 66 -33.06 -19.63 2.71
CA GLU A 66 -32.47 -18.34 2.32
C GLU A 66 -31.18 -18.08 3.11
N LEU A 67 -31.24 -18.15 4.44
CA LEU A 67 -30.06 -17.95 5.31
C LEU A 67 -28.93 -18.96 5.02
N ARG A 68 -29.28 -20.22 4.72
CA ARG A 68 -28.28 -21.22 4.33
C ARG A 68 -27.56 -20.81 3.05
N THR A 69 -28.32 -20.36 2.06
CA THR A 69 -27.81 -19.92 0.77
C THR A 69 -26.92 -18.69 0.92
N ASP A 70 -27.35 -17.71 1.72
CA ASP A 70 -26.58 -16.49 1.98
C ASP A 70 -25.27 -16.79 2.71
N ILE A 71 -25.29 -17.67 3.71
CA ILE A 71 -24.08 -18.10 4.42
C ILE A 71 -23.11 -18.81 3.48
N ASP A 72 -23.61 -19.70 2.62
CA ASP A 72 -22.77 -20.41 1.65
C ASP A 72 -22.17 -19.43 0.62
N ALA A 73 -22.95 -18.47 0.14
CA ALA A 73 -22.51 -17.41 -0.77
C ALA A 73 -21.42 -16.52 -0.15
N LEU A 74 -21.65 -15.99 1.06
CA LEU A 74 -20.64 -15.22 1.81
C LEU A 74 -19.38 -16.04 2.07
N GLY A 75 -19.53 -17.33 2.38
CA GLY A 75 -18.41 -18.24 2.56
C GLY A 75 -17.59 -18.44 1.27
N THR A 76 -18.23 -18.44 0.10
CA THR A 76 -17.52 -18.50 -1.18
C THR A 76 -16.82 -17.18 -1.53
N GLU A 77 -17.48 -16.05 -1.32
CA GLU A 77 -16.92 -14.72 -1.57
C GLU A 77 -15.67 -14.47 -0.73
N LEU A 78 -15.77 -14.70 0.59
CA LEU A 78 -14.63 -14.54 1.50
C LEU A 78 -13.43 -15.43 1.14
N ARG A 79 -13.68 -16.64 0.64
CA ARG A 79 -12.60 -17.54 0.16
C ARG A 79 -11.97 -17.04 -1.12
N SER A 80 -12.74 -16.43 -2.02
CA SER A 80 -12.22 -15.79 -3.24
C SER A 80 -11.33 -14.61 -2.89
N GLU A 81 -11.85 -13.67 -2.09
CA GLU A 81 -11.11 -12.48 -1.66
C GLU A 81 -9.80 -12.85 -0.95
N MET A 82 -9.83 -13.84 -0.04
CA MET A 82 -8.63 -14.30 0.65
C MET A 82 -7.60 -14.93 -0.33
N THR A 83 -8.06 -15.56 -1.41
CA THR A 83 -7.18 -16.14 -2.43
C THR A 83 -6.58 -15.08 -3.34
N GLU A 84 -7.37 -14.07 -3.70
CA GLU A 84 -6.94 -12.90 -4.47
C GLU A 84 -5.90 -12.11 -3.70
N LEU A 85 -6.18 -11.72 -2.45
CA LEU A 85 -5.25 -11.01 -1.58
C LEU A 85 -3.92 -11.77 -1.40
N ARG A 86 -3.99 -13.10 -1.23
CA ARG A 86 -2.79 -13.94 -1.12
C ARG A 86 -1.96 -13.94 -2.41
N THR A 87 -2.63 -13.87 -3.56
CA THR A 87 -1.98 -13.87 -4.87
C THR A 87 -1.34 -12.52 -5.14
N GLU A 88 -2.04 -11.43 -4.86
CA GLU A 88 -1.53 -10.06 -4.92
C GLU A 88 -0.30 -9.87 -4.04
N LEU A 89 -0.38 -10.24 -2.75
CA LEU A 89 0.75 -10.13 -1.83
C LEU A 89 1.97 -10.93 -2.30
N ARG A 90 1.76 -12.11 -2.91
CA ARG A 90 2.87 -12.90 -3.48
C ARG A 90 3.47 -12.22 -4.71
N GLY A 91 2.65 -11.56 -5.52
CA GLY A 91 3.09 -10.75 -6.66
C GLY A 91 3.97 -9.60 -6.20
N GLU A 92 3.45 -8.77 -5.29
CA GLU A 92 4.18 -7.62 -4.73
C GLU A 92 5.51 -8.04 -4.08
N MET A 93 5.52 -9.14 -3.32
CA MET A 93 6.77 -9.67 -2.73
C MET A 93 7.80 -10.12 -3.79
N ALA A 94 7.34 -10.64 -4.93
CA ALA A 94 8.23 -11.07 -6.01
C ALA A 94 8.79 -9.86 -6.79
N GLU A 95 7.96 -8.84 -7.00
CA GLU A 95 8.36 -7.57 -7.61
C GLU A 95 9.40 -6.86 -6.75
N LEU A 96 9.12 -6.66 -5.46
CA LEU A 96 10.06 -6.02 -4.52
C LEU A 96 11.40 -6.76 -4.44
N ARG A 97 11.37 -8.10 -4.46
CA ARG A 97 12.61 -8.92 -4.48
C ARG A 97 13.41 -8.70 -5.77
N THR A 98 12.73 -8.48 -6.90
CA THR A 98 13.37 -8.26 -8.20
C THR A 98 13.98 -6.87 -8.25
N GLU A 99 13.24 -5.85 -7.82
CA GLU A 99 13.69 -4.46 -7.70
C GLU A 99 14.94 -4.37 -6.81
N LEU A 100 14.89 -4.91 -5.59
CA LEU A 100 16.04 -4.91 -4.68
C LEU A 100 17.28 -5.60 -5.28
N ARG A 101 17.10 -6.67 -6.06
CA ARG A 101 18.21 -7.33 -6.75
C ARG A 101 18.80 -6.45 -7.86
N SER A 102 17.97 -5.71 -8.59
CA SER A 102 18.43 -4.76 -9.61
C SER A 102 19.23 -3.63 -8.98
N GLU A 103 18.67 -2.98 -7.96
CA GLU A 103 19.33 -1.89 -7.24
C GLU A 103 20.68 -2.33 -6.66
N MET A 104 20.76 -3.52 -6.05
CA MET A 104 22.02 -4.07 -5.56
C MET A 104 23.05 -4.34 -6.67
N ALA A 105 22.61 -4.71 -7.87
CA ALA A 105 23.49 -4.94 -9.01
C ALA A 105 24.01 -3.61 -9.60
N GLU A 106 23.14 -2.60 -9.66
CA GLU A 106 23.47 -1.24 -10.08
C GLU A 106 24.49 -0.61 -9.13
N LEU A 107 24.23 -0.62 -7.82
CA LEU A 107 25.16 -0.13 -6.80
C LEU A 107 26.53 -0.82 -6.85
N ARG A 108 26.56 -2.14 -7.11
CA ARG A 108 27.83 -2.86 -7.29
C ARG A 108 28.60 -2.43 -8.53
N THR A 109 27.88 -2.06 -9.59
CA THR A 109 28.48 -1.61 -10.84
C THR A 109 29.03 -0.20 -10.68
N GLU A 110 28.25 0.68 -10.06
CA GLU A 110 28.65 2.05 -9.72
C GLU A 110 29.91 2.06 -8.84
N LEU A 111 29.90 1.31 -7.73
CA LEU A 111 31.06 1.23 -6.83
C LEU A 111 32.32 0.68 -7.50
N ARG A 112 32.17 -0.25 -8.46
CA ARG A 112 33.30 -0.73 -9.28
C ARG A 112 33.82 0.35 -10.23
N GLY A 113 32.93 1.15 -10.80
CA GLY A 113 33.27 2.31 -11.61
C GLY A 113 34.09 3.31 -10.80
N GLU A 114 33.55 3.78 -9.67
CA GLU A 114 34.24 4.74 -8.79
C GLU A 114 35.61 4.23 -8.32
N MET A 115 35.73 2.95 -7.99
CA MET A 115 37.00 2.34 -7.59
C MET A 115 38.02 2.28 -8.75
N SER A 116 37.55 2.16 -9.99
CA SER A 116 38.41 2.22 -11.18
C SER A 116 38.88 3.65 -11.43
N GLU A 117 37.98 4.63 -11.37
CA GLU A 117 38.31 6.04 -11.53
C GLU A 117 39.32 6.49 -10.47
N LEU A 118 39.09 6.15 -9.20
CA LEU A 118 40.03 6.44 -8.12
C LEU A 118 41.41 5.81 -8.34
N ARG A 119 41.45 4.58 -8.90
CA ARG A 119 42.72 3.92 -9.23
C ARG A 119 43.46 4.68 -10.33
N ASP A 120 42.75 5.13 -11.35
CA ASP A 120 43.32 5.88 -12.46
C ASP A 120 43.83 7.25 -12.00
N ASP A 121 43.07 7.95 -11.16
CA ASP A 121 43.50 9.20 -10.53
C ASP A 121 44.79 9.03 -9.71
N VAL A 122 44.86 7.97 -8.89
CA VAL A 122 46.07 7.66 -8.10
C VAL A 122 47.27 7.35 -9.01
N GLN A 123 47.07 6.65 -10.13
CA GLN A 123 48.16 6.41 -11.09
C GLN A 123 48.61 7.70 -11.77
N SER A 124 47.66 8.54 -12.19
CA SER A 124 47.93 9.85 -12.79
C SER A 124 48.77 10.71 -11.84
N PHE A 125 48.32 10.88 -10.61
CA PHE A 125 49.04 11.63 -9.58
C PHE A 125 50.45 11.08 -9.30
N LYS A 126 50.59 9.75 -9.27
CA LYS A 126 51.91 9.10 -9.12
C LYS A 126 52.84 9.39 -10.31
N THR A 127 52.30 9.43 -11.52
CA THR A 127 53.10 9.78 -12.72
C THR A 127 53.52 11.24 -12.72
N GLU A 128 52.63 12.14 -12.30
CA GLU A 128 52.90 13.57 -12.14
C GLU A 128 54.02 13.82 -11.13
N ILE A 129 53.89 13.29 -9.90
CA ILE A 129 54.95 13.39 -8.88
C ILE A 129 56.30 12.88 -9.40
N ARG A 130 56.31 11.75 -10.12
CA ARG A 130 57.55 11.20 -10.66
C ARG A 130 58.17 12.12 -11.72
N SER A 131 57.33 12.77 -12.54
CA SER A 131 57.77 13.75 -13.51
C SER A 131 58.38 14.97 -12.81
N ASP A 132 57.68 15.50 -11.82
CA ASP A 132 58.11 16.67 -11.04
C ASP A 132 59.43 16.41 -10.31
N MET A 133 59.57 15.25 -9.66
CA MET A 133 60.83 14.85 -9.01
C MET A 133 62.00 14.78 -10.00
N LYS A 134 61.77 14.26 -11.22
CA LYS A 134 62.81 14.23 -12.25
C LYS A 134 63.16 15.64 -12.74
N SER A 135 62.15 16.48 -12.97
CA SER A 135 62.36 17.88 -13.37
C SER A 135 63.20 18.61 -12.33
N PHE A 136 62.81 18.50 -11.06
CA PHE A 136 63.54 19.08 -9.93
C PHE A 136 64.99 18.56 -9.86
N GLU A 137 65.22 17.25 -10.01
CA GLU A 137 66.58 16.69 -10.03
C GLU A 137 67.42 17.26 -11.19
N THR A 138 66.83 17.42 -12.37
CA THR A 138 67.52 17.99 -13.54
C THR A 138 67.85 19.47 -13.35
N GLU A 139 66.93 20.23 -12.78
CA GLU A 139 67.11 21.66 -12.48
C GLU A 139 68.20 21.85 -11.44
N MET A 140 68.16 21.08 -10.35
CA MET A 140 69.17 21.17 -9.28
C MET A 140 70.57 20.78 -9.77
N LYS A 141 70.67 19.78 -10.67
CA LYS A 141 71.94 19.43 -11.34
C LYS A 141 72.44 20.58 -12.20
N ALA A 142 71.56 21.22 -12.98
CA ALA A 142 71.91 22.35 -13.83
C ALA A 142 72.41 23.54 -13.01
N GLU A 143 71.71 23.89 -11.93
CA GLU A 143 72.12 24.96 -11.01
C GLU A 143 73.47 24.67 -10.34
N MET A 144 73.73 23.44 -9.92
CA MET A 144 75.02 23.09 -9.32
C MET A 144 76.16 23.14 -10.35
N HIS A 145 75.87 22.78 -11.61
CA HIS A 145 76.83 22.92 -12.70
C HIS A 145 77.12 24.39 -13.03
N SER A 146 76.10 25.26 -13.10
CA SER A 146 76.29 26.69 -13.35
C SER A 146 77.06 27.34 -12.20
N PHE A 147 76.69 27.07 -10.95
CA PHE A 147 77.40 27.58 -9.76
C PHE A 147 78.89 27.19 -9.76
N ARG A 148 79.21 25.92 -10.05
CA ARG A 148 80.61 25.47 -10.16
C ARG A 148 81.33 26.19 -11.29
N ALA A 149 80.69 26.39 -12.44
CA ALA A 149 81.30 27.08 -13.58
C ALA A 149 81.58 28.55 -13.27
N GLU A 150 80.66 29.24 -12.59
CA GLU A 150 80.82 30.61 -12.12
C GLU A 150 81.99 30.72 -11.12
N MET A 151 82.04 29.87 -10.10
CA MET A 151 83.14 29.84 -9.14
C MET A 151 84.51 29.61 -9.80
N GLN A 152 84.58 28.68 -10.76
CA GLN A 152 85.81 28.43 -11.51
C GLN A 152 86.22 29.61 -12.39
N ARG A 153 85.24 30.34 -12.94
CA ARG A 153 85.48 31.53 -13.74
C ARG A 153 86.01 32.67 -12.87
N GLU A 154 85.38 32.94 -11.73
CA GLU A 154 85.82 33.97 -10.79
C GLU A 154 87.23 33.71 -10.28
N PHE A 155 87.52 32.48 -9.84
CA PHE A 155 88.87 32.11 -9.38
C PHE A 155 89.92 32.31 -10.48
N ARG A 156 89.61 31.91 -11.73
CA ARG A 156 90.51 32.15 -12.87
C ARG A 156 90.73 33.63 -13.14
N LEU A 157 89.68 34.44 -13.14
CA LEU A 157 89.79 35.88 -13.35
C LEU A 157 90.63 36.53 -12.24
N GLN A 158 90.45 36.12 -10.99
CA GLN A 158 91.24 36.62 -9.86
C GLN A 158 92.72 36.20 -9.96
N LEU A 159 93.01 34.96 -10.36
CA LEU A 159 94.38 34.51 -10.61
C LEU A 159 95.05 35.34 -11.71
N ILE A 160 94.35 35.57 -12.83
CA ILE A 160 94.84 36.40 -13.94
C ILE A 160 95.09 37.83 -13.44
N ALA A 161 94.14 38.44 -12.74
CA ALA A 161 94.30 39.78 -12.18
C ALA A 161 95.53 39.88 -11.27
N ASN A 162 95.71 38.93 -10.36
CA ASN A 162 96.88 38.88 -9.47
C ASN A 162 98.19 38.74 -10.25
N LEU A 163 98.26 37.85 -11.25
CA LEU A 163 99.44 37.67 -12.09
C LEU A 163 99.75 38.93 -12.91
N THR A 164 98.74 39.60 -13.46
CA THR A 164 98.92 40.86 -14.19
C THR A 164 99.45 41.98 -13.30
N LEU A 165 98.99 42.08 -12.05
CA LEU A 165 99.50 43.04 -11.06
C LEU A 165 100.97 42.77 -10.73
N VAL A 166 101.34 41.52 -10.43
CA VAL A 166 102.74 41.14 -10.13
C VAL A 166 103.65 41.40 -11.33
N GLY A 167 103.22 41.02 -12.54
CA GLY A 167 103.98 41.28 -13.77
C GLY A 167 104.21 42.78 -14.00
N GLY A 168 103.17 43.60 -13.83
CA GLY A 168 103.25 45.07 -13.92
C GLY A 168 104.24 45.67 -12.92
N LEU A 169 104.20 45.22 -11.66
CA LEU A 169 105.15 45.66 -10.62
C LEU A 169 106.59 45.29 -10.97
N LEU A 170 106.85 44.07 -11.45
CA LEU A 170 108.19 43.64 -11.86
C LEU A 170 108.73 44.45 -13.05
N THR A 171 107.86 44.77 -14.03
CA THR A 171 108.26 45.64 -15.15
C THR A 171 108.57 47.06 -14.70
N ALA A 172 107.80 47.62 -13.77
CA ALA A 172 108.06 48.94 -13.20
C ALA A 172 109.39 48.96 -12.43
N PHE A 173 109.70 47.93 -11.65
CA PHE A 173 110.95 47.85 -10.87
C PHE A 173 112.22 47.73 -11.74
N ARG A 174 112.12 47.18 -12.97
CA ARG A 174 113.24 47.14 -13.93
C ARG A 174 113.53 48.48 -14.61
N LEU A 175 112.59 49.41 -14.58
CA LEU A 175 112.69 50.71 -15.25
C LEU A 175 113.21 51.83 -14.31
N PHE A 176 113.44 51.51 -13.03
CA PHE A 176 114.12 52.35 -12.04
C PHE A 176 115.52 51.79 -11.76
#